data_AF-A0A6N8TM69-F1
#
_entry.id   AF-A0A6N8TM69-F1
#
_cell.length_a   1.000
_cell.length_b   1.000
_cell.length_c   1.000
_cell.angle_alpha   90.00
_cell.angle_beta   90.00
_cell.angle_gamma   90.00
#
_symmetry.space_group_name_H-M   'P 1'
#
loop_
_entity.id
_entity.type
_entity.pdbx_description
1 polymer ?
#
loop_
_entity_poly.entity_id
_entity_poly.type
_entity_poly.pdbx_seq_one_letter_code
_entity_poly.pdbx_strand_id
1 'polypeptide(L)' 'MNWRDLYPEGSTVFIGREGYVVSHNEHALGLDLFDKDDQLVMTIAPEFVPKIVDGIRYPEVTE' A
#
# COMPACT_ATOMS: atom_id res chain seq x y z
N MET A 1 -12.19 -4.28 10.62
CA MET A 1 -10.80 -4.68 10.33
C MET A 1 -10.07 -3.40 9.97
N ASN A 2 -9.00 -3.03 10.68
CA ASN A 2 -8.26 -1.81 10.41
C ASN A 2 -7.43 -2.02 9.12
N TRP A 3 -7.59 -1.16 8.12
CA TRP A 3 -6.88 -1.29 6.85
C TRP A 3 -5.36 -1.14 7.01
N ARG A 4 -4.90 -0.41 8.05
CA ARG A 4 -3.47 -0.30 8.38
C ARG A 4 -2.83 -1.64 8.72
N ASP A 5 -3.61 -2.55 9.31
CA ASP A 5 -3.14 -3.91 9.64
C ASP A 5 -3.10 -4.81 8.41
N LEU A 6 -3.97 -4.53 7.42
CA LEU A 6 -4.00 -5.24 6.14
C LEU A 6 -2.85 -4.81 5.23
N TYR A 7 -2.46 -3.54 5.30
CA TYR A 7 -1.40 -2.95 4.48
C TYR A 7 -0.39 -2.24 5.37
N PRO A 8 0.60 -2.95 5.92
CA PRO A 8 1.64 -2.30 6.71
C PRO A 8 2.42 -1.28 5.90
N GLU A 9 2.95 -0.27 6.59
CA GLU A 9 3.88 0.70 6.02
C GLU A 9 5.03 -0.01 5.29
N GLY A 10 5.35 0.43 4.07
CA GLY A 10 6.42 -0.14 3.26
C GLY A 10 6.10 -1.50 2.62
N SER A 11 4.90 -2.05 2.82
CA SER A 11 4.47 -3.25 2.08
C SER A 11 4.36 -2.96 0.59
N THR A 12 4.56 -3.99 -0.24
CA THR A 12 4.32 -3.89 -1.67
C THR A 12 2.97 -4.49 -2.01
N VAL A 13 2.13 -3.72 -2.69
CA VAL A 13 0.86 -4.21 -3.26
C VAL A 13 0.99 -4.34 -4.76
N PHE A 14 0.35 -5.37 -5.32
CA PHE A 14 0.31 -5.56 -6.76
C PHE A 14 -1.09 -5.24 -7.28
N ILE A 15 -1.18 -4.30 -8.22
CA ILE A 15 -2.41 -3.99 -8.96
C ILE A 15 -2.16 -4.39 -10.42
N GLY A 16 -2.83 -5.46 -10.87
CA GLY A 16 -2.51 -6.08 -12.14
C GLY A 16 -1.11 -6.71 -12.13
N ARG A 17 -0.19 -6.15 -12.93
CA ARG A 17 1.22 -6.61 -13.01
C ARG A 17 2.21 -5.61 -12.42
N GLU A 18 1.72 -4.48 -11.92
CA GLU A 18 2.53 -3.40 -11.37
C GLU A 18 2.56 -3.52 -9.84
N GLY A 19 3.74 -3.31 -9.27
CA GLY A 19 3.95 -3.30 -7.83
C GLY A 19 4.12 -1.86 -7.34
N TYR A 20 3.51 -1.55 -6.20
CA TYR A 20 3.56 -0.24 -5.57
C TYR A 20 3.91 -0.37 -4.10
N VAL A 21 4.72 0.56 -3.59
CA VAL A 21 5.04 0.67 -2.18
C VAL A 21 3.90 1.40 -1.48
N VAL A 22 3.45 0.82 -0.37
CA VAL A 22 2.39 1.38 0.46
C VAL A 22 2.98 2.35 1.48
N SER A 23 2.33 3.50 1.61
CA SER A 23 2.49 4.38 2.76
C SER A 23 1.14 4.78 3.36
N HIS A 24 1.08 4.91 4.68
CA HIS A 24 -0.10 5.45 5.36
C HIS A 24 -0.09 6.95 5.24
N ASN A 25 -1.11 7.49 4.57
CA ASN A 25 -1.23 8.93 4.43
C ASN A 25 -1.25 9.60 5.83
N GLU A 26 -0.37 10.58 6.03
CA GLU A 26 -0.16 11.25 7.33
C GLU A 26 -1.41 11.96 7.84
N HIS A 27 -2.30 12.39 6.94
CA HIS A 27 -3.57 13.02 7.25
C HIS A 27 -4.71 12.02 7.49
N ALA A 28 -4.39 10.72 7.55
CA ALA A 28 -5.33 9.62 7.67
C ALA A 28 -6.38 9.58 6.53
N LEU A 29 -6.06 10.18 5.38
CA LEU A 29 -6.92 10.19 4.19
C LEU A 29 -6.89 8.88 3.41
N GLY A 30 -6.18 7.86 3.91
CA GLY A 30 -6.14 6.53 3.33
C GLY A 30 -4.72 6.03 3.10
N LEU A 31 -4.54 5.35 1.97
CA LEU A 31 -3.35 4.60 1.61
C LEU A 31 -2.71 5.18 0.36
N ASP A 32 -1.48 5.66 0.49
CA ASP A 32 -0.69 6.20 -0.60
C ASP A 32 0.08 5.06 -1.29
N LEU A 33 0.09 5.08 -2.61
CA LEU A 33 0.79 4.12 -3.47
C LEU A 33 1.89 4.84 -4.22
N PHE A 34 3.11 4.37 -4.02
CA PHE A 34 4.32 4.89 -4.67
C PHE A 34 4.83 3.89 -5.70
N ASP A 35 5.31 4.38 -6.84
CA ASP A 35 6.03 3.55 -7.79
C ASP A 35 7.49 3.28 -7.33
N LYS A 36 8.24 2.57 -8.15
CA LYS A 36 9.66 2.24 -7.91
C LYS A 36 10.59 3.46 -7.84
N ASP A 37 10.15 4.60 -8.35
CA ASP A 37 10.90 5.84 -8.42
C ASP A 37 10.46 6.83 -7.32
N ASP A 38 9.73 6.33 -6.31
CA ASP A 38 9.22 7.06 -5.13
C ASP A 38 8.24 8.19 -5.49
N GLN A 39 7.51 8.03 -6.60
CA GLN A 39 6.48 8.99 -6.99
C GLN A 39 5.12 8.53 -6.50
N LEU A 40 4.38 9.45 -5.85
CA LEU A 40 2.99 9.22 -5.47
C LEU A 40 2.15 9.03 -6.73
N VAL A 41 1.67 7.80 -6.96
CA VAL A 41 0.81 7.46 -8.08
C VAL A 41 -0.66 7.69 -7.73
N MET A 42 -1.06 7.31 -6.52
CA MET A 42 -2.47 7.30 -6.10
C MET A 42 -2.61 7.33 -4.58
N THR A 43 -3.64 8.01 -4.10
CA THR A 43 -4.17 7.86 -2.73
C THR A 43 -5.51 7.15 -2.79
N ILE A 44 -5.65 6.04 -2.05
CA ILE A 44 -6.90 5.28 -1.93
C ILE A 44 -7.54 5.63 -0.60
N ALA A 45 -8.73 6.24 -0.63
CA ALA A 45 -9.45 6.60 0.60
C ALA A 45 -9.81 5.36 1.44
N PRO A 46 -9.89 5.45 2.79
CA PRO A 46 -10.09 4.32 3.68
C PRO A 46 -11.30 3.44 3.33
N GLU A 47 -12.41 4.07 2.95
CA GLU A 47 -13.66 3.41 2.55
C GLU A 47 -13.56 2.68 1.20
N PHE A 48 -12.58 3.06 0.39
CA PHE A 48 -12.31 2.48 -0.92
C PHE A 48 -11.06 1.63 -0.95
N VAL A 49 -10.35 1.42 0.17
CA VAL A 49 -9.27 0.44 0.26
C VAL A 49 -9.89 -0.93 -0.02
N PRO A 50 -9.80 -1.45 -1.26
CA PRO A 50 -10.40 -2.71 -1.58
C PRO A 50 -9.59 -3.76 -0.84
N LYS A 51 -10.17 -4.94 -0.64
CA LYS A 51 -9.38 -6.11 -0.28
C LYS A 51 -8.53 -6.49 -1.51
N ILE A 52 -7.37 -5.85 -1.71
CA ILE A 52 -6.32 -6.24 -2.67
C ILE A 52 -5.62 -7.47 -2.07
N VAL A 53 -6.37 -8.56 -1.88
CA VAL A 53 -5.92 -9.73 -1.11
C VAL A 53 -4.96 -10.59 -1.91
N ASP A 54 -4.97 -10.50 -3.23
CA ASP A 54 -4.23 -11.43 -4.10
C ASP A 54 -2.75 -11.07 -4.30
N GLY A 55 -2.21 -10.06 -3.63
CA GLY A 55 -0.87 -9.58 -3.97
C GLY A 55 -0.06 -8.83 -2.92
N ILE A 56 -0.42 -8.82 -1.63
CA ILE A 56 0.40 -8.09 -0.65
C ILE A 56 1.69 -8.88 -0.37
N ARG A 57 2.85 -8.25 -0.62
CA ARG A 57 4.16 -8.76 -0.19
C ARG A 57 4.70 -7.88 0.92
N TYR A 58 5.05 -8.49 2.04
CA TYR A 58 5.70 -7.81 3.14
C TYR A 58 7.17 -7.54 2.79
N PRO A 59 7.77 -6.44 3.29
CA PRO A 59 9.20 -6.24 3.14
C PRO A 59 9.93 -7.39 3.85
N GLU A 60 10.82 -8.06 3.12
CA GLU A 60 11.74 -9.04 3.72
C GLU A 60 12.77 -8.25 4.53
N VAL A 61 12.72 -8.36 5.85
CA VAL A 61 13.74 -7.78 6.73
C VAL A 61 14.99 -8.64 6.57
N THR A 62 15.96 -8.19 5.76
CA THR A 62 17.32 -8.73 5.84
C THR A 62 18.03 -8.09 7.03
N GLU A 63 18.34 -8.91 8.04
CA GLU A 63 19.24 -8.59 9.16
C GLU A 63 20.67 -8.28 8.70
#